data_AF-A0A7C7JF72-F1
#
_entry.id   AF-A0A7C7JF72-F1
#
_cell.length_a   1.000
_cell.length_b   1.000
_cell.length_c   1.000
_cell.angle_alpha   90.00
_cell.angle_beta   90.00
_cell.angle_gamma   90.00
#
_symmetry.space_group_name_H-M   'P 1'
#
loop_
_entity.id
_entity.type
_entity.pdbx_description
1 polymer ?
#
loop_
_entity_poly.entity_id
_entity_poly.type
_entity_poly.pdbx_seq_one_letter_code
_entity_poly.pdbx_strand_id
1 'polypeptide(L)'
;TPAGLWNFLPQGPEITLADGQRLLWRFNQAQTPRVHGKLPHPTRLRHITADKNIAIPNWQQLLYAQVWPGIDLLFYWKNGQIAHDWLVAPYANPHNIRWSISGAHGQLTNSGTIALQTQSGVWTLQAPHSWQQHPDNSLPSAFTTQPLENGLQIAFQLTDYDPSLPLVIDPTVVFSSFFGGTGNDGIRRLVSPTSGAIFIAGNTLSADFPVTPNALNVSLANHDAFVAQLTADGSATAWVTYIGGSGVDVVQDMVMDDNHLYLTGRTESNDFPVTDNSTLNGSSDAFLLKLSLDGQTIRYARVIGGSSHQDLDNDIVDVEGAYAIDVNGTQLVIAGTTRSADFPVTANAQQSQSAGGYDGFIARWNNSDNNESLEYASYLGGSLDDSLRAVVLTESLILLAGASNSTDFPITTAQVHHDSATPGAFDITLTHLELTSGEIQMAQYIGGQGNDTPTTLLLDNDGNTLLGGTTQSRDFPVSENAMQTEHGGASDAFILRFTGTSGTGRSRGRIY
;
A
#
# COMPACT_ATOMS: atom_id res chain seq x y z
N THR A 1 3.94 -8.37 15.58
CA THR A 1 3.75 -8.94 16.93
C THR A 1 3.03 -10.27 16.82
N PRO A 2 3.38 -11.31 17.61
CA PRO A 2 2.61 -12.55 17.68
C PRO A 2 1.17 -12.25 18.14
N ALA A 3 0.20 -12.95 17.56
CA ALA A 3 -1.19 -12.86 17.99
C ALA A 3 -1.33 -13.31 19.47
N GLY A 4 -2.04 -12.52 20.28
CA GLY A 4 -2.30 -12.82 21.68
C GLY A 4 -3.69 -12.37 22.08
N LEU A 5 -4.30 -13.06 23.04
CA LEU A 5 -5.60 -12.70 23.59
C LEU A 5 -5.42 -11.65 24.69
N TRP A 6 -6.02 -10.47 24.48
CA TRP A 6 -5.97 -9.35 25.43
C TRP A 6 -7.17 -9.38 26.36
N ASN A 7 -6.90 -9.27 27.66
CA ASN A 7 -7.90 -9.13 28.71
C ASN A 7 -7.66 -7.80 29.44
N PHE A 8 -8.64 -6.90 29.41
CA PHE A 8 -8.50 -5.55 29.95
C PHE A 8 -9.07 -5.47 31.36
N LEU A 9 -8.19 -5.55 32.37
CA LEU A 9 -8.56 -5.46 33.78
C LEU A 9 -8.25 -4.07 34.33
N PRO A 10 -8.94 -3.58 35.39
CA PRO A 10 -8.69 -2.25 35.98
C PRO A 10 -7.23 -2.02 36.39
N GLN A 11 -6.55 -3.04 36.93
CA GLN A 11 -5.13 -2.95 37.31
C GLN A 11 -4.15 -2.90 36.13
N GLY A 12 -4.64 -3.13 34.91
CA GLY A 12 -3.88 -3.13 33.67
C GLY A 12 -4.17 -4.38 32.81
N PRO A 13 -3.82 -4.34 31.51
CA PRO A 13 -4.05 -5.44 30.59
C PRO A 13 -3.32 -6.75 30.97
N GLU A 14 -3.87 -7.87 30.52
CA GLU A 14 -3.20 -9.17 30.51
C GLU A 14 -3.21 -9.71 29.08
N ILE A 15 -2.07 -10.19 28.61
CA ILE A 15 -1.91 -10.71 27.25
C ILE A 15 -1.55 -12.18 27.38
N THR A 16 -2.36 -13.07 26.82
CA THR A 16 -2.03 -14.49 26.71
C THR A 16 -1.54 -14.77 25.29
N LEU A 17 -0.27 -15.15 25.17
CA LEU A 17 0.36 -15.50 23.90
C LEU A 17 -0.12 -16.88 23.42
N ALA A 18 0.11 -17.20 22.15
CA ALA A 18 -0.34 -18.45 21.54
C ALA A 18 0.22 -19.72 22.21
N ASP A 19 1.39 -19.61 22.85
CA ASP A 19 2.04 -20.68 23.62
C ASP A 19 1.51 -20.81 25.06
N GLY A 20 0.55 -19.96 25.46
CA GLY A 20 -0.01 -19.91 26.81
C GLY A 20 0.78 -19.06 27.81
N GLN A 21 1.94 -18.50 27.42
CA GLN A 21 2.67 -17.55 28.25
C GLN A 21 1.83 -16.27 28.46
N ARG A 22 1.86 -15.73 29.68
CA ARG A 22 1.11 -14.53 30.03
C ARG A 22 2.04 -13.36 30.28
N LEU A 23 1.75 -12.23 29.65
CA LEU A 23 2.36 -10.94 29.94
C LEU A 23 1.36 -10.10 30.74
N LEU A 24 1.76 -9.65 31.92
CA LEU A 24 0.89 -8.91 32.83
C LEU A 24 1.34 -7.46 32.89
N TRP A 25 0.51 -6.55 32.40
CA TRP A 25 0.72 -5.11 32.53
C TRP A 25 0.07 -4.62 33.82
N ARG A 26 0.82 -3.92 34.66
CA ARG A 26 0.35 -3.40 35.94
C ARG A 26 0.71 -1.95 36.12
N PHE A 27 -0.30 -1.11 36.29
CA PHE A 27 -0.10 0.31 36.60
C PHE A 27 0.45 0.43 38.03
N ASN A 28 1.60 1.09 38.19
CA ASN A 28 2.25 1.25 39.48
C ASN A 28 1.80 2.56 40.13
N GLN A 29 1.41 2.52 41.40
CA GLN A 29 0.92 3.70 42.15
C GLN A 29 -0.24 4.44 41.46
N ALA A 30 -1.02 3.71 40.67
CA ALA A 30 -2.19 4.21 39.97
C ALA A 30 -3.43 4.21 40.86
N GLN A 31 -4.46 4.93 40.42
CA GLN A 31 -5.80 4.75 40.94
C GLN A 31 -6.38 3.42 40.41
N THR A 32 -7.61 3.09 40.78
CA THR A 32 -8.35 2.01 40.11
C THR A 32 -9.10 2.63 38.93
N PRO A 33 -8.55 2.60 37.70
CA PRO A 33 -9.19 3.26 36.56
C PRO A 33 -10.49 2.57 36.19
N ARG A 34 -11.40 3.35 35.62
CA ARG A 34 -12.61 2.81 35.01
C ARG A 34 -12.33 2.48 33.56
N VAL A 35 -12.69 1.27 33.15
CA VAL A 35 -12.53 0.81 31.77
C VAL A 35 -13.83 1.07 31.02
N HIS A 36 -13.75 1.87 29.96
CA HIS A 36 -14.88 2.26 29.13
C HIS A 36 -14.66 1.83 27.68
N GLY A 37 -15.66 1.16 27.09
CA GLY A 37 -15.74 1.05 25.65
C GLY A 37 -16.04 2.42 25.03
N LYS A 38 -15.36 2.75 23.94
CA LYS A 38 -15.54 3.97 23.15
C LYS A 38 -15.69 3.57 21.68
N LEU A 39 -16.46 4.36 20.93
CA LEU A 39 -16.82 4.13 19.52
C LEU A 39 -17.43 2.72 19.29
N PRO A 40 -18.77 2.59 19.29
CA PRO A 40 -19.42 1.30 19.05
C PRO A 40 -18.97 0.72 17.71
N HIS A 41 -18.57 -0.55 17.71
CA HIS A 41 -18.26 -1.24 16.47
C HIS A 41 -19.58 -1.72 15.82
N PRO A 42 -19.72 -1.64 14.48
CA PRO A 42 -21.00 -1.91 13.80
C PRO A 42 -21.48 -3.37 13.97
N THR A 43 -20.55 -4.31 14.03
CA THR A 43 -20.84 -5.75 14.18
C THR A 43 -21.21 -6.13 15.61
N ARG A 44 -22.47 -6.40 15.95
CA ARG A 44 -22.80 -6.89 17.29
C ARG A 44 -22.49 -8.39 17.45
N LEU A 45 -21.69 -8.76 18.45
CA LEU A 45 -21.49 -10.16 18.81
C LEU A 45 -22.73 -10.70 19.52
N ARG A 46 -23.02 -11.99 19.40
CA ARG A 46 -24.12 -12.64 20.13
C ARG A 46 -23.57 -13.69 21.08
N HIS A 47 -23.92 -13.59 22.35
CA HIS A 47 -23.73 -14.67 23.32
C HIS A 47 -25.00 -15.52 23.34
N ILE A 48 -24.88 -16.78 22.92
CA ILE A 48 -25.99 -17.73 22.89
C ILE A 48 -25.75 -18.77 23.99
N THR A 49 -26.59 -18.77 25.00
CA THR A 49 -26.71 -19.85 26.00
C THR A 49 -27.98 -20.66 25.74
N ALA A 50 -28.14 -21.78 26.46
CA ALA A 50 -29.32 -22.63 26.33
C ALA A 50 -30.66 -21.89 26.59
N ASP A 51 -30.62 -20.77 27.31
CA ASP A 51 -31.78 -20.00 27.75
C ASP A 51 -31.81 -18.55 27.25
N LYS A 52 -30.74 -18.00 26.65
CA LYS A 52 -30.67 -16.58 26.24
C LYS A 52 -29.85 -16.36 24.97
N ASN A 53 -30.26 -15.35 24.20
CA ASN A 53 -29.51 -14.79 23.08
C ASN A 53 -29.30 -13.29 23.34
N ILE A 54 -28.10 -12.93 23.78
CA ILE A 54 -27.78 -11.56 24.21
C ILE A 54 -26.82 -10.95 23.19
N ALA A 55 -27.20 -9.81 22.61
CA ALA A 55 -26.28 -9.01 21.80
C ALA A 55 -25.26 -8.33 22.73
N ILE A 56 -23.98 -8.64 22.53
CA ILE A 56 -22.86 -8.03 23.23
C ILE A 56 -22.38 -6.84 22.39
N PRO A 57 -22.39 -5.62 22.94
CA PRO A 57 -21.75 -4.48 22.32
C PRO A 57 -20.24 -4.72 22.20
N ASN A 58 -19.67 -4.44 21.04
CA ASN A 58 -18.24 -4.34 20.85
C ASN A 58 -17.86 -2.89 20.53
N TRP A 59 -16.57 -2.59 20.70
CA TRP A 59 -16.05 -1.23 20.72
C TRP A 59 -14.78 -1.19 19.87
N GLN A 60 -14.57 -0.10 19.15
CA GLN A 60 -13.35 0.13 18.37
C GLN A 60 -12.20 0.64 19.26
N GLN A 61 -12.55 1.24 20.41
CA GLN A 61 -11.60 1.83 21.35
C GLN A 61 -11.94 1.42 22.79
N LEU A 62 -10.91 1.40 23.63
CA LEU A 62 -11.04 1.10 25.04
C LEU A 62 -10.25 2.12 25.87
N LEU A 63 -10.96 2.88 26.69
CA LEU A 63 -10.40 3.96 27.51
C LEU A 63 -10.29 3.50 28.96
N TYR A 64 -9.08 3.52 29.49
CA TYR A 64 -8.81 3.53 30.93
C TYR A 64 -8.83 4.97 31.41
N ALA A 65 -9.94 5.38 32.03
CA ALA A 65 -10.10 6.73 32.54
C ALA A 65 -9.46 6.87 33.94
N GLN A 66 -8.71 7.96 34.12
CA GLN A 66 -8.05 8.35 35.37
C GLN A 66 -7.16 7.24 35.92
N VAL A 67 -6.25 6.72 35.10
CA VAL A 67 -5.19 5.79 35.58
C VAL A 67 -4.37 6.50 36.65
N TRP A 68 -4.01 7.75 36.39
CA TRP A 68 -3.54 8.72 37.38
C TRP A 68 -4.40 9.99 37.28
N PRO A 69 -4.37 10.89 38.28
CA PRO A 69 -5.11 12.15 38.22
C PRO A 69 -4.82 12.91 36.93
N GLY A 70 -5.86 13.09 36.09
CA GLY A 70 -5.75 13.80 34.81
C GLY A 70 -5.02 13.02 33.70
N ILE A 71 -4.79 11.71 33.85
CA ILE A 71 -4.12 10.88 32.85
C ILE A 71 -4.98 9.67 32.51
N ASP A 72 -5.32 9.56 31.23
CA ASP A 72 -6.05 8.44 30.67
C ASP A 72 -5.13 7.59 29.76
N LEU A 73 -5.53 6.34 29.50
CA LEU A 73 -4.89 5.45 28.54
C LEU A 73 -5.92 4.94 27.54
N LEU A 74 -5.70 5.21 26.26
CA LEU A 74 -6.60 4.83 25.17
C LEU A 74 -5.98 3.69 24.37
N PHE A 75 -6.65 2.55 24.29
CA PHE A 75 -6.32 1.47 23.36
C PHE A 75 -7.21 1.52 22.12
N TYR A 76 -6.64 1.24 20.96
CA TYR A 76 -7.35 1.21 19.68
C TYR A 76 -6.63 0.32 18.67
N TRP A 77 -7.31 -0.04 17.58
CA TRP A 77 -6.71 -0.77 16.48
C TRP A 77 -6.08 0.20 15.47
N LYS A 78 -4.81 -0.02 15.14
CA LYS A 78 -4.05 0.73 14.13
C LYS A 78 -3.22 -0.28 13.33
N ASN A 79 -3.36 -0.29 12.00
CA ASN A 79 -2.56 -1.13 11.09
C ASN A 79 -2.50 -2.62 11.47
N GLY A 80 -3.66 -3.21 11.80
CA GLY A 80 -3.73 -4.64 12.16
C GLY A 80 -3.07 -5.00 13.50
N GLN A 81 -2.79 -4.02 14.35
CA GLN A 81 -2.23 -4.21 15.68
C GLN A 81 -2.98 -3.34 16.72
N ILE A 82 -2.86 -3.71 18.00
CA ILE A 82 -3.34 -2.87 19.10
C ILE A 82 -2.29 -1.80 19.38
N ALA A 83 -2.70 -0.54 19.21
CA ALA A 83 -1.95 0.65 19.61
C ALA A 83 -2.51 1.24 20.90
N HIS A 84 -1.76 2.12 21.54
CA HIS A 84 -2.23 2.82 22.72
C HIS A 84 -1.60 4.21 22.88
N ASP A 85 -2.39 5.16 23.36
CA ASP A 85 -1.93 6.52 23.64
C ASP A 85 -2.13 6.85 25.12
N TRP A 86 -1.13 7.49 25.73
CA TRP A 86 -1.33 8.15 27.02
C TRP A 86 -1.81 9.58 26.79
N LEU A 87 -2.99 9.89 27.33
CA LEU A 87 -3.62 11.20 27.21
C LEU A 87 -3.46 11.95 28.53
N VAL A 88 -2.64 13.00 28.52
CA VAL A 88 -2.30 13.80 29.70
C VAL A 88 -3.03 15.14 29.60
N ALA A 89 -3.97 15.38 30.50
CA ALA A 89 -4.70 16.64 30.56
C ALA A 89 -3.79 17.81 30.96
N PRO A 90 -4.16 19.06 30.64
CA PRO A 90 -3.46 20.25 31.14
C PRO A 90 -3.19 20.17 32.64
N TYR A 91 -1.94 20.47 33.01
CA TYR A 91 -1.39 20.45 34.37
C TYR A 91 -1.34 19.09 35.07
N ALA A 92 -1.74 18.00 34.41
CA ALA A 92 -1.49 16.66 34.93
C ALA A 92 0.01 16.33 34.85
N ASN A 93 0.52 15.55 35.80
CA ASN A 93 1.95 15.24 35.87
C ASN A 93 2.29 13.91 35.16
N PRO A 94 2.87 13.93 33.95
CA PRO A 94 3.20 12.72 33.20
C PRO A 94 4.27 11.85 33.86
N HIS A 95 5.07 12.37 34.80
CA HIS A 95 6.05 11.58 35.56
C HIS A 95 5.42 10.54 36.49
N ASN A 96 4.10 10.63 36.70
CA ASN A 96 3.32 9.61 37.39
C ASN A 96 3.14 8.33 36.56
N ILE A 97 3.27 8.42 35.23
CA ILE A 97 3.06 7.26 34.35
C ILE A 97 4.17 6.25 34.57
N ARG A 98 3.82 5.16 35.26
CA ARG A 98 4.71 4.04 35.56
C ARG A 98 3.93 2.75 35.49
N TRP A 99 4.37 1.81 34.68
CA TRP A 99 3.77 0.48 34.64
C TRP A 99 4.83 -0.59 34.59
N SER A 100 4.45 -1.79 34.99
CA SER A 100 5.33 -2.95 34.96
C SER A 100 4.77 -4.00 34.03
N ILE A 101 5.65 -4.67 33.30
CA ILE A 101 5.34 -5.84 32.50
C ILE A 101 6.05 -7.02 33.15
N SER A 102 5.30 -8.02 33.60
CA SER A 102 5.85 -9.27 34.12
C SER A 102 5.47 -10.46 33.26
N GLY A 103 6.23 -11.54 33.36
CA GLY A 103 6.05 -12.76 32.57
C GLY A 103 7.04 -12.91 31.41
N ALA A 104 7.90 -11.92 31.17
CA ALA A 104 9.00 -11.97 30.22
C ALA A 104 10.16 -11.09 30.70
N HIS A 105 11.40 -11.45 30.35
CA HIS A 105 12.56 -10.59 30.59
C HIS A 105 12.58 -9.47 29.54
N GLY A 106 12.64 -8.22 30.00
CA GLY A 106 12.66 -7.04 29.15
C GLY A 106 13.97 -6.28 29.20
N GLN A 107 14.38 -5.69 28.08
CA GLN A 107 15.53 -4.79 28.01
C GLN A 107 15.23 -3.59 27.11
N LEU A 108 15.75 -2.41 27.47
CA LEU A 108 15.77 -1.24 26.61
C LEU A 108 16.95 -1.36 25.63
N THR A 109 16.69 -1.24 24.33
CA THR A 109 17.71 -1.29 23.28
C THR A 109 18.34 0.08 23.06
N ASN A 110 19.46 0.12 22.33
CA ASN A 110 20.10 1.38 21.92
C ASN A 110 19.21 2.24 21.01
N SER A 111 18.23 1.64 20.33
CA SER A 111 17.23 2.34 19.52
C SER A 111 16.05 2.90 20.35
N GLY A 112 16.07 2.79 21.67
CA GLY A 112 15.00 3.27 22.55
C GLY A 112 13.74 2.39 22.58
N THR A 113 13.78 1.24 21.92
CA THR A 113 12.71 0.22 21.94
C THR A 113 12.87 -0.69 23.16
N ILE A 114 11.77 -1.13 23.78
CA ILE A 114 11.82 -2.19 24.78
C ILE A 114 11.58 -3.53 24.09
N ALA A 115 12.53 -4.46 24.21
CA ALA A 115 12.42 -5.82 23.71
C ALA A 115 12.15 -6.79 24.88
N LEU A 116 11.03 -7.50 24.83
CA LEU A 116 10.61 -8.52 25.77
C LEU A 116 10.87 -9.90 25.17
N GLN A 117 11.71 -10.71 25.80
CA GLN A 117 12.00 -12.08 25.38
C GLN A 117 10.89 -13.01 25.87
N THR A 118 10.13 -13.58 24.94
CA THR A 118 9.05 -14.54 25.20
C THR A 118 9.40 -15.90 24.60
N GLN A 119 8.69 -16.95 24.99
CA GLN A 119 8.93 -18.31 24.48
C GLN A 119 8.61 -18.44 22.98
N SER A 120 7.69 -17.61 22.48
CA SER A 120 7.26 -17.55 21.07
C SER A 120 7.97 -16.47 20.25
N GLY A 121 8.99 -15.80 20.79
CA GLY A 121 9.79 -14.79 20.09
C GLY A 121 9.96 -13.49 20.87
N VAL A 122 10.38 -12.43 20.19
CA VAL A 122 10.59 -11.11 20.80
C VAL A 122 9.34 -10.25 20.63
N TRP A 123 8.83 -9.70 21.73
CA TRP A 123 7.75 -8.73 21.72
C TRP A 123 8.32 -7.33 21.95
N THR A 124 7.97 -6.35 21.13
CA THR A 124 8.59 -5.01 21.18
C THR A 124 7.59 -3.93 21.52
N LEU A 125 8.03 -2.95 22.32
CA LEU A 125 7.38 -1.66 22.53
C LEU A 125 8.26 -0.59 21.90
N GLN A 126 7.73 0.06 20.87
CA GLN A 126 8.45 1.10 20.13
C GLN A 126 8.67 2.34 21.01
N ALA A 127 9.77 3.04 20.77
CA ALA A 127 10.07 4.28 21.48
C ALA A 127 8.88 5.25 21.40
N PRO A 128 8.58 5.98 22.49
CA PRO A 128 7.43 6.87 22.52
C PRO A 128 7.66 8.12 21.69
N HIS A 129 6.61 8.59 21.03
CA HIS A 129 6.55 9.88 20.36
C HIS A 129 5.50 10.77 21.04
N SER A 130 5.94 11.91 21.57
CA SER A 130 5.05 12.82 22.31
C SER A 130 4.71 14.05 21.48
N TRP A 131 3.54 14.66 21.69
CA TRP A 131 3.15 15.89 20.97
C TRP A 131 2.07 16.68 21.73
N GLN A 132 1.93 17.97 21.39
CA GLN A 132 0.87 18.86 21.90
C GLN A 132 0.12 19.53 20.74
N GLN A 133 -1.21 19.65 20.86
CA GLN A 133 -2.14 20.19 19.85
C GLN A 133 -2.28 19.37 18.56
N HIS A 134 -1.17 19.05 17.89
CA HIS A 134 -1.14 18.25 16.65
C HIS A 134 0.08 17.32 16.62
N PRO A 135 0.00 16.12 16.00
CA PRO A 135 1.13 15.19 15.86
C PRO A 135 2.40 15.79 15.22
N ASP A 136 2.27 16.82 14.39
CA ASP A 136 3.39 17.50 13.75
C ASP A 136 4.23 18.34 14.71
N ASN A 137 3.67 18.70 15.87
CA ASN A 137 4.40 19.41 16.92
C ASN A 137 5.02 18.39 17.90
N SER A 138 5.96 17.62 17.37
CA SER A 138 6.60 16.51 18.08
C SER A 138 7.55 17.00 19.18
N LEU A 139 7.54 16.26 20.28
CA LEU A 139 8.38 16.46 21.44
C LEU A 139 9.20 15.18 21.65
N PRO A 140 10.54 15.27 21.75
CA PRO A 140 11.36 14.11 22.04
C PRO A 140 10.95 13.44 23.36
N SER A 141 10.76 12.12 23.30
CA SER A 141 10.48 11.29 24.47
C SER A 141 11.18 9.95 24.37
N ALA A 142 11.50 9.36 25.51
CA ALA A 142 12.14 8.04 25.59
C ALA A 142 11.55 7.22 26.73
N PHE A 143 11.74 5.90 26.68
CA PHE A 143 11.50 5.07 27.86
C PHE A 143 12.65 5.18 28.86
N THR A 144 12.29 5.08 30.14
CA THR A 144 13.22 4.72 31.22
C THR A 144 12.73 3.42 31.84
N THR A 145 13.67 2.55 32.21
CA THR A 145 13.31 1.20 32.65
C THR A 145 14.06 0.80 33.92
N GLN A 146 13.36 0.10 34.82
CA GLN A 146 13.95 -0.51 36.02
C GLN A 146 13.70 -2.02 35.99
N PRO A 147 14.75 -2.87 36.04
CA PRO A 147 14.60 -4.33 36.06
C PRO A 147 13.79 -4.81 37.28
N LEU A 148 12.95 -5.84 37.07
CA LEU A 148 12.24 -6.59 38.11
C LEU A 148 12.64 -8.07 38.00
N GLU A 149 12.44 -8.84 39.08
CA GLU A 149 12.83 -10.27 39.15
C GLU A 149 12.28 -11.10 37.97
N ASN A 150 11.02 -10.83 37.56
CA ASN A 150 10.35 -11.50 36.44
C ASN A 150 9.70 -10.49 35.47
N GLY A 151 10.37 -9.35 35.22
CA GLY A 151 9.79 -8.30 34.39
C GLY A 151 10.60 -7.02 34.29
N LEU A 152 9.91 -5.96 33.87
CA LEU A 152 10.48 -4.62 33.70
C LEU A 152 9.44 -3.58 34.15
N GLN A 153 9.85 -2.62 34.97
CA GLN A 153 9.09 -1.38 35.16
C GLN A 153 9.52 -0.36 34.11
N ILE A 154 8.53 0.36 33.57
CA ILE A 154 8.66 1.29 32.45
C ILE A 154 8.05 2.63 32.88
N ALA A 155 8.74 3.72 32.51
CA ALA A 155 8.29 5.09 32.64
C ALA A 155 8.77 5.91 31.44
N PHE A 156 8.40 7.18 31.38
CA PHE A 156 8.83 8.10 30.32
C PHE A 156 9.89 9.09 30.81
N GLN A 157 10.84 9.38 29.93
CA GLN A 157 11.65 10.59 29.97
C GLN A 157 11.12 11.53 28.90
N LEU A 158 10.75 12.74 29.31
CA LEU A 158 10.20 13.78 28.43
C LEU A 158 11.16 14.97 28.40
N THR A 159 11.24 15.65 27.25
CA THR A 159 11.84 16.99 27.17
C THR A 159 10.89 18.06 27.69
N ASP A 160 11.32 19.33 27.67
CA ASP A 160 10.45 20.46 28.02
C ASP A 160 9.20 20.50 27.13
N TYR A 161 8.05 20.74 27.76
CA TYR A 161 6.72 20.87 27.13
C TYR A 161 5.91 21.94 27.87
N ASP A 162 4.84 22.46 27.25
CA ASP A 162 3.96 23.46 27.90
C ASP A 162 2.90 22.75 28.78
N PRO A 163 2.96 22.84 30.11
CA PRO A 163 2.03 22.12 30.98
C PRO A 163 0.58 22.64 30.89
N SER A 164 0.34 23.81 30.27
CA SER A 164 -1.02 24.33 30.09
C SER A 164 -1.79 23.69 28.93
N LEU A 165 -1.11 22.92 28.09
CA LEU A 165 -1.70 22.23 26.94
C LEU A 165 -1.82 20.71 27.20
N PRO A 166 -2.81 20.03 26.59
CA PRO A 166 -2.86 18.58 26.59
C PRO A 166 -1.60 17.99 25.93
N LEU A 167 -1.10 16.89 26.48
CA LEU A 167 0.04 16.13 25.97
C LEU A 167 -0.43 14.72 25.61
N VAL A 168 -0.08 14.27 24.41
CA VAL A 168 -0.29 12.89 23.99
C VAL A 168 1.07 12.21 23.88
N ILE A 169 1.21 11.02 24.45
CA ILE A 169 2.40 10.17 24.32
C ILE A 169 1.94 8.91 23.57
N ASP A 170 2.19 8.88 22.26
CA ASP A 170 1.89 7.77 21.35
C ASP A 170 3.19 7.04 21.00
N PRO A 171 3.40 5.80 21.44
CA PRO A 171 4.39 4.96 20.83
C PRO A 171 3.83 4.42 19.51
N THR A 172 3.97 5.13 18.38
CA THR A 172 4.24 4.52 17.04
C THR A 172 4.28 5.50 15.86
N VAL A 173 5.49 6.01 15.61
CA VAL A 173 6.10 6.06 14.27
C VAL A 173 7.37 5.21 14.38
N VAL A 174 7.47 4.11 13.61
CA VAL A 174 8.62 3.18 13.70
C VAL A 174 9.89 3.87 13.21
N PHE A 175 9.78 4.59 12.09
CA PHE A 175 10.78 5.53 11.59
C PHE A 175 10.13 6.46 10.56
N SER A 176 10.80 7.57 10.28
CA SER A 176 10.58 8.41 9.10
C SER A 176 11.95 8.91 8.65
N SER A 177 12.21 8.88 7.36
CA SER A 177 13.48 9.34 6.79
C SER A 177 13.26 9.88 5.39
N PHE A 178 14.19 10.73 4.95
CA PHE A 178 14.38 11.03 3.53
C PHE A 178 15.18 9.90 2.87
N PHE A 179 14.94 9.68 1.57
CA PHE A 179 15.66 8.71 0.75
C PHE A 179 15.91 9.31 -0.63
N GLY A 180 17.16 9.64 -0.93
CA GLY A 180 17.52 10.38 -2.14
C GLY A 180 18.92 11.01 -2.08
N GLY A 181 19.22 11.82 -3.08
CA GLY A 181 20.41 12.67 -3.18
C GLY A 181 20.04 14.13 -3.31
N THR A 182 20.81 14.87 -4.10
CA THR A 182 20.67 16.34 -4.29
C THR A 182 19.67 16.76 -5.37
N GLY A 183 19.25 15.83 -6.23
CA GLY A 183 18.25 16.03 -7.28
C GLY A 183 16.83 15.70 -6.84
N ASN A 184 15.92 15.56 -7.82
CA ASN A 184 14.56 15.11 -7.54
C ASN A 184 14.54 13.58 -7.45
N ASP A 185 14.01 13.08 -6.34
CA ASP A 185 13.86 11.65 -6.08
C ASP A 185 12.43 11.35 -5.67
N GLY A 186 11.84 10.33 -6.29
CA GLY A 186 10.46 9.95 -6.03
C GLY A 186 10.30 8.46 -5.90
N ILE A 187 9.85 7.99 -4.74
CA ILE A 187 9.36 6.62 -4.58
C ILE A 187 8.01 6.51 -5.30
N ARG A 188 7.89 5.54 -6.20
CA ARG A 188 6.65 5.25 -6.93
C ARG A 188 5.89 4.11 -6.29
N ARG A 189 6.57 3.08 -5.79
CA ARG A 189 5.97 1.91 -5.17
C ARG A 189 6.78 1.37 -4.02
N LEU A 190 6.06 0.69 -3.12
CA LEU A 190 6.64 -0.08 -2.03
C LEU A 190 5.91 -1.43 -1.88
N VAL A 191 6.66 -2.47 -1.54
CA VAL A 191 6.13 -3.80 -1.20
C VAL A 191 6.88 -4.35 0.00
N SER A 192 6.22 -5.16 0.82
CA SER A 192 6.84 -5.71 2.03
C SER A 192 6.38 -7.16 2.28
N PRO A 193 7.30 -8.14 2.40
CA PRO A 193 6.96 -9.47 2.88
C PRO A 193 6.65 -9.47 4.39
N THR A 194 6.05 -10.54 4.88
CA THR A 194 5.74 -10.73 6.32
C THR A 194 6.98 -10.73 7.23
N SER A 195 8.19 -10.83 6.68
CA SER A 195 9.46 -10.73 7.43
C SER A 195 9.82 -9.29 7.82
N GLY A 196 9.12 -8.28 7.30
CA GLY A 196 9.29 -6.87 7.66
C GLY A 196 10.36 -6.12 6.86
N ALA A 197 11.02 -6.76 5.88
CA ALA A 197 11.82 -6.02 4.91
C ALA A 197 10.94 -5.07 4.09
N ILE A 198 11.46 -3.94 3.63
CA ILE A 198 10.71 -2.98 2.82
C ILE A 198 11.45 -2.84 1.50
N PHE A 199 10.78 -3.15 0.39
CA PHE A 199 11.29 -2.92 -0.95
C PHE A 199 10.62 -1.70 -1.53
N ILE A 200 11.41 -0.79 -2.09
CA ILE A 200 10.93 0.42 -2.74
C ILE A 200 11.43 0.47 -4.17
N ALA A 201 10.62 1.01 -5.06
CA ALA A 201 11.00 1.34 -6.42
C ALA A 201 10.60 2.78 -6.73
N GLY A 202 11.43 3.49 -7.46
CA GLY A 202 11.23 4.90 -7.75
C GLY A 202 12.14 5.39 -8.87
N ASN A 203 12.15 6.71 -9.07
CA ASN A 203 12.98 7.36 -10.08
C ASN A 203 13.84 8.43 -9.43
N THR A 204 15.03 8.66 -9.97
CA THR A 204 15.98 9.63 -9.45
C THR A 204 16.66 10.44 -10.54
N LEU A 205 16.84 11.73 -10.26
CA LEU A 205 17.69 12.67 -11.01
C LEU A 205 18.99 12.99 -10.25
N SER A 206 19.29 12.27 -9.17
CA SER A 206 20.38 12.56 -8.26
C SER A 206 21.66 11.82 -8.65
N ALA A 207 22.67 12.55 -9.12
CA ALA A 207 23.99 11.98 -9.42
C ALA A 207 24.70 11.37 -8.18
N ASP A 208 24.27 11.74 -6.99
CA ASP A 208 24.78 11.28 -5.69
C ASP A 208 23.79 10.35 -4.95
N PHE A 209 22.87 9.70 -5.68
CA PHE A 209 21.94 8.74 -5.10
C PHE A 209 22.69 7.60 -4.37
N PRO A 210 22.18 7.11 -3.22
CA PRO A 210 22.92 6.19 -2.34
C PRO A 210 22.94 4.73 -2.85
N VAL A 211 23.49 4.50 -4.04
CA VAL A 211 23.63 3.16 -4.63
C VAL A 211 24.66 2.33 -3.88
N THR A 212 24.36 1.05 -3.69
CA THR A 212 25.28 0.16 -2.98
C THR A 212 26.47 -0.27 -3.85
N PRO A 213 27.70 -0.41 -3.30
CA PRO A 213 28.90 -0.70 -4.11
C PRO A 213 28.89 -1.99 -4.93
N ASN A 214 28.01 -2.95 -4.62
CA ASN A 214 27.89 -4.24 -5.32
C ASN A 214 26.53 -4.39 -6.05
N ALA A 215 25.88 -3.26 -6.34
CA ALA A 215 24.62 -3.24 -7.07
C ALA A 215 24.76 -3.85 -8.47
N LEU A 216 23.65 -4.36 -8.99
CA LEU A 216 23.57 -4.88 -10.36
C LEU A 216 23.90 -3.80 -11.41
N ASN A 217 23.49 -2.56 -11.15
CA ASN A 217 23.93 -1.38 -11.88
C ASN A 217 24.26 -0.24 -10.90
N VAL A 218 25.43 0.37 -11.10
CA VAL A 218 26.00 1.44 -10.26
C VAL A 218 26.10 2.79 -10.97
N SER A 219 25.81 2.85 -12.26
CA SER A 219 25.95 4.06 -13.07
C SER A 219 24.58 4.66 -13.36
N LEU A 220 24.41 5.93 -12.98
CA LEU A 220 23.25 6.73 -13.37
C LEU A 220 23.45 7.26 -14.80
N ALA A 221 22.44 7.16 -15.65
CA ALA A 221 22.32 7.93 -16.88
C ALA A 221 21.70 9.31 -16.60
N ASN A 222 20.70 9.75 -17.37
CA ASN A 222 20.09 11.07 -17.24
C ASN A 222 18.85 11.09 -16.32
N HIS A 223 18.12 9.98 -16.18
CA HIS A 223 16.95 9.80 -15.32
C HIS A 223 16.61 8.31 -15.24
N ASP A 224 16.95 7.66 -14.13
CA ASP A 224 16.83 6.21 -14.03
C ASP A 224 15.89 5.77 -12.93
N ALA A 225 15.26 4.62 -13.17
CA ALA A 225 14.57 3.88 -12.15
C ALA A 225 15.57 3.27 -11.17
N PHE A 226 15.19 3.21 -9.90
CA PHE A 226 15.93 2.51 -8.86
C PHE A 226 15.04 1.49 -8.15
N VAL A 227 15.67 0.49 -7.56
CA VAL A 227 15.07 -0.43 -6.59
C VAL A 227 15.97 -0.51 -5.38
N ALA A 228 15.38 -0.50 -4.19
CA ALA A 228 16.11 -0.61 -2.94
C ALA A 228 15.39 -1.53 -1.96
N GLN A 229 16.18 -2.19 -1.12
CA GLN A 229 15.70 -2.84 0.08
C GLN A 229 16.13 -2.04 1.31
N LEU A 230 15.16 -1.59 2.09
CA LEU A 230 15.38 -0.98 3.40
C LEU A 230 15.28 -2.03 4.50
N THR A 231 16.03 -1.79 5.56
CA THR A 231 15.87 -2.47 6.85
C THR A 231 14.48 -2.19 7.44
N ALA A 232 13.95 -3.12 8.24
CA ALA A 232 12.60 -3.01 8.81
C ALA A 232 12.41 -1.79 9.74
N ASP A 233 13.50 -1.28 10.30
CA ASP A 233 13.54 -0.08 11.14
C ASP A 233 13.93 1.18 10.36
N GLY A 234 14.12 1.08 9.04
CA GLY A 234 14.45 2.19 8.14
C GLY A 234 15.81 2.84 8.40
N SER A 235 16.65 2.24 9.24
CA SER A 235 17.93 2.83 9.65
C SER A 235 19.01 2.74 8.57
N ALA A 236 18.87 1.79 7.65
CA ALA A 236 19.82 1.53 6.58
C ALA A 236 19.17 0.86 5.36
N THR A 237 19.87 0.94 4.22
CA THR A 237 19.64 0.13 3.03
C THR A 237 20.41 -1.17 3.10
N ALA A 238 19.75 -2.30 2.85
CA ALA A 238 20.44 -3.56 2.60
C ALA A 238 21.12 -3.54 1.23
N TRP A 239 20.42 -3.05 0.21
CA TRP A 239 20.94 -2.82 -1.13
C TRP A 239 20.12 -1.76 -1.87
N VAL A 240 20.73 -1.15 -2.89
CA VAL A 240 20.13 -0.19 -3.82
C VAL A 240 20.77 -0.44 -5.18
N THR A 241 19.98 -0.55 -6.25
CA THR A 241 20.47 -0.67 -7.64
C THR A 241 19.65 0.19 -8.58
N TYR A 242 20.26 0.66 -9.65
CA TYR A 242 19.55 1.19 -10.81
C TYR A 242 18.95 0.06 -11.67
N ILE A 243 17.88 0.40 -12.38
CA ILE A 243 17.23 -0.40 -13.42
C ILE A 243 17.08 0.48 -14.65
N GLY A 244 17.76 0.13 -15.74
CA GLY A 244 17.79 0.95 -16.95
C GLY A 244 19.05 0.75 -17.77
N GLY A 245 19.19 1.57 -18.81
CA GLY A 245 20.34 1.66 -19.69
C GLY A 245 20.83 3.11 -19.83
N SER A 246 21.15 3.53 -21.05
CA SER A 246 21.77 4.84 -21.35
C SER A 246 20.78 5.98 -21.57
N GLY A 247 19.50 5.68 -21.75
CA GLY A 247 18.39 6.62 -21.96
C GLY A 247 17.68 6.98 -20.66
N VAL A 248 16.43 7.44 -20.78
CA VAL A 248 15.53 7.67 -19.63
C VAL A 248 14.75 6.40 -19.34
N ASP A 249 14.77 5.96 -18.09
CA ASP A 249 14.09 4.75 -17.63
C ASP A 249 13.24 5.06 -16.41
N VAL A 250 11.96 4.70 -16.46
CA VAL A 250 10.99 5.05 -15.42
C VAL A 250 10.25 3.81 -14.95
N VAL A 251 10.28 3.55 -13.66
CA VAL A 251 9.42 2.54 -13.03
C VAL A 251 8.08 3.19 -12.65
N GLN A 252 6.99 2.50 -12.95
CA GLN A 252 5.63 2.92 -12.62
C GLN A 252 5.01 2.05 -11.55
N ASP A 253 5.25 0.73 -11.62
CA ASP A 253 4.67 -0.20 -10.66
C ASP A 253 5.60 -1.37 -10.28
N MET A 254 5.37 -1.94 -9.10
CA MET A 254 6.11 -3.06 -8.56
C MET A 254 5.21 -3.96 -7.69
N VAL A 255 5.28 -5.26 -7.94
CA VAL A 255 4.68 -6.31 -7.09
C VAL A 255 5.75 -7.33 -6.68
N MET A 256 5.41 -8.22 -5.74
CA MET A 256 6.34 -9.25 -5.28
C MET A 256 5.66 -10.61 -5.10
N ASP A 257 6.43 -11.67 -5.34
CA ASP A 257 6.13 -13.00 -4.79
C ASP A 257 7.09 -13.33 -3.64
N ASP A 258 7.11 -14.59 -3.22
CA ASP A 258 7.95 -15.03 -2.10
C ASP A 258 9.47 -15.00 -2.41
N ASN A 259 9.86 -14.84 -3.69
CA ASN A 259 11.24 -14.99 -4.18
C ASN A 259 11.72 -13.85 -5.11
N HIS A 260 10.82 -13.04 -5.64
CA HIS A 260 11.10 -12.07 -6.70
C HIS A 260 10.31 -10.77 -6.53
N LEU A 261 10.91 -9.68 -7.00
CA LEU A 261 10.24 -8.43 -7.32
C LEU A 261 9.92 -8.42 -8.83
N TYR A 262 8.75 -7.90 -9.18
CA TYR A 262 8.30 -7.73 -10.54
C TYR A 262 8.02 -6.26 -10.78
N LEU A 263 8.66 -5.69 -11.78
CA LEU A 263 8.63 -4.27 -12.07
C LEU A 263 8.17 -4.03 -13.49
N THR A 264 7.44 -2.93 -13.67
CA THR A 264 7.05 -2.46 -14.98
C THR A 264 7.10 -0.93 -15.05
N GLY A 265 7.16 -0.42 -16.26
CA GLY A 265 7.32 0.99 -16.53
C GLY A 265 7.64 1.21 -18.00
N ARG A 266 8.44 2.24 -18.29
CA ARG A 266 8.89 2.57 -19.64
C ARG A 266 10.40 2.76 -19.71
N THR A 267 10.96 2.48 -20.87
CA THR A 267 12.37 2.65 -21.18
C THR A 267 12.53 3.43 -22.47
N GLU A 268 13.50 4.34 -22.52
CA GLU A 268 14.01 4.99 -23.74
C GLU A 268 15.41 4.46 -24.10
N SER A 269 15.85 3.39 -23.44
CA SER A 269 17.20 2.84 -23.51
C SER A 269 17.29 1.70 -24.54
N ASN A 270 18.09 1.91 -25.58
CA ASN A 270 18.40 0.85 -26.57
C ASN A 270 19.23 -0.30 -25.97
N ASP A 271 19.89 -0.04 -24.84
CA ASP A 271 20.70 -0.97 -24.06
C ASP A 271 20.02 -1.35 -22.73
N PHE A 272 18.69 -1.23 -22.65
CA PHE A 272 17.93 -1.71 -21.49
C PHE A 272 18.26 -3.19 -21.21
N PRO A 273 18.44 -3.59 -19.93
CA PRO A 273 18.78 -4.97 -19.61
C PRO A 273 17.63 -5.91 -19.98
N VAL A 274 17.83 -6.72 -21.01
CA VAL A 274 16.90 -7.76 -21.46
C VAL A 274 17.53 -9.15 -21.30
N THR A 275 16.70 -10.14 -20.99
CA THR A 275 17.10 -11.55 -20.94
C THR A 275 16.69 -12.31 -22.19
N ASP A 276 15.84 -11.72 -23.02
CA ASP A 276 15.49 -12.18 -24.36
C ASP A 276 16.20 -11.33 -25.42
N ASN A 277 15.76 -11.42 -26.68
CA ASN A 277 16.26 -10.58 -27.78
C ASN A 277 15.29 -9.42 -28.10
N SER A 278 14.44 -9.01 -27.14
CA SER A 278 13.60 -7.84 -27.33
C SER A 278 14.47 -6.58 -27.38
N THR A 279 14.04 -5.62 -28.17
CA THR A 279 14.70 -4.33 -28.32
C THR A 279 13.65 -3.24 -28.29
N LEU A 280 14.06 -2.04 -27.91
CA LEU A 280 13.28 -0.84 -28.12
C LEU A 280 12.89 -0.74 -29.61
N ASN A 281 11.60 -0.61 -29.88
CA ASN A 281 11.00 -0.50 -31.19
C ASN A 281 10.21 0.79 -31.28
N GLY A 282 10.88 1.92 -31.12
CA GLY A 282 10.29 3.24 -30.96
C GLY A 282 11.30 4.16 -30.25
N SER A 283 10.85 5.27 -29.67
CA SER A 283 11.68 6.05 -28.75
C SER A 283 11.39 5.77 -27.27
N SER A 284 10.23 5.18 -26.95
CA SER A 284 9.95 4.66 -25.61
C SER A 284 9.01 3.47 -25.70
N ASP A 285 9.29 2.39 -24.94
CA ASP A 285 8.44 1.21 -24.86
C ASP A 285 8.26 0.77 -23.41
N ALA A 286 7.24 -0.05 -23.17
CA ALA A 286 7.04 -0.66 -21.86
C ALA A 286 8.11 -1.71 -21.57
N PHE A 287 8.47 -1.90 -20.31
CA PHE A 287 9.30 -3.04 -19.89
C PHE A 287 8.61 -3.92 -18.84
N LEU A 288 9.02 -5.17 -18.79
CA LEU A 288 8.74 -6.12 -17.70
C LEU A 288 10.07 -6.64 -17.17
N LEU A 289 10.28 -6.58 -15.85
CA LEU A 289 11.50 -7.05 -15.20
C LEU A 289 11.19 -7.86 -13.93
N LYS A 290 11.78 -9.06 -13.82
CA LYS A 290 11.74 -9.97 -12.67
C LYS A 290 13.11 -9.99 -12.00
N LEU A 291 13.22 -9.43 -10.80
CA LEU A 291 14.45 -9.29 -10.01
C LEU A 291 14.41 -10.21 -8.80
N SER A 292 15.53 -10.83 -8.42
CA SER A 292 15.64 -11.54 -7.15
C SER A 292 15.51 -10.58 -5.94
N LEU A 293 14.98 -11.06 -4.80
CA LEU A 293 14.81 -10.22 -3.59
C LEU A 293 16.13 -9.68 -3.00
N ASP A 294 17.28 -10.25 -3.37
CA ASP A 294 18.60 -9.73 -2.98
C ASP A 294 19.11 -8.61 -3.90
N GLY A 295 18.38 -8.29 -4.97
CA GLY A 295 18.74 -7.23 -5.93
C GLY A 295 19.85 -7.61 -6.92
N GLN A 296 20.34 -8.85 -6.89
CA GLN A 296 21.57 -9.23 -7.60
C GLN A 296 21.35 -9.95 -8.93
N THR A 297 20.14 -10.37 -9.27
CA THR A 297 19.89 -11.18 -10.47
C THR A 297 18.59 -10.79 -11.16
N ILE A 298 18.69 -10.26 -12.37
CA ILE A 298 17.57 -10.18 -13.31
C ILE A 298 17.32 -11.60 -13.85
N ARG A 299 16.17 -12.17 -13.49
CA ARG A 299 15.74 -13.51 -13.91
C ARG A 299 15.08 -13.50 -15.28
N TYR A 300 14.28 -12.47 -15.51
CA TYR A 300 13.61 -12.21 -16.77
C TYR A 300 13.50 -10.71 -16.96
N ALA A 301 13.80 -10.22 -18.17
CA ALA A 301 13.52 -8.86 -18.55
C ALA A 301 13.26 -8.78 -20.05
N ARG A 302 12.30 -7.93 -20.42
CA ARG A 302 11.86 -7.72 -21.80
C ARG A 302 11.34 -6.30 -21.99
N VAL A 303 11.53 -5.78 -23.20
CA VAL A 303 10.89 -4.57 -23.71
C VAL A 303 9.74 -4.96 -24.66
N ILE A 304 8.59 -4.29 -24.55
CA ILE A 304 7.39 -4.54 -25.35
C ILE A 304 6.75 -3.22 -25.79
N GLY A 305 6.64 -3.04 -27.10
CA GLY A 305 5.99 -1.90 -27.72
C GLY A 305 6.15 -1.89 -29.23
N GLY A 306 5.71 -0.80 -29.87
CA GLY A 306 5.59 -0.65 -31.32
C GLY A 306 6.15 0.69 -31.81
N SER A 307 6.33 0.84 -33.12
CA SER A 307 7.20 1.85 -33.76
C SER A 307 6.87 3.33 -33.52
N SER A 308 5.70 3.66 -32.99
CA SER A 308 5.27 5.05 -32.81
C SER A 308 5.76 5.64 -31.49
N HIS A 309 6.23 6.90 -31.57
CA HIS A 309 6.21 7.85 -30.47
C HIS A 309 6.35 9.29 -31.01
N GLN A 310 5.51 10.21 -30.55
CA GLN A 310 5.64 11.67 -30.75
C GLN A 310 5.11 12.36 -29.47
N ASP A 311 5.83 12.33 -28.36
CA ASP A 311 5.55 13.27 -27.25
C ASP A 311 5.70 14.70 -27.75
N LEU A 312 4.58 15.30 -28.14
CA LEU A 312 4.48 16.74 -28.35
C LEU A 312 4.21 17.48 -27.03
N ASP A 313 3.80 16.76 -25.98
CA ASP A 313 3.65 17.31 -24.64
C ASP A 313 4.75 16.80 -23.74
N ASN A 314 5.57 17.73 -23.27
CA ASN A 314 6.71 17.56 -22.39
C ASN A 314 6.27 17.17 -20.95
N ASP A 315 5.15 16.45 -20.80
CA ASP A 315 4.52 16.12 -19.53
C ASP A 315 4.89 14.70 -19.11
N ILE A 316 5.58 14.59 -17.98
CA ILE A 316 6.09 13.34 -17.41
C ILE A 316 4.93 12.47 -16.84
N VAL A 317 3.69 12.96 -16.88
CA VAL A 317 2.56 12.41 -16.13
C VAL A 317 1.67 11.45 -16.94
N ASP A 318 1.63 11.54 -18.27
CA ASP A 318 0.78 10.67 -19.14
C ASP A 318 1.58 10.07 -20.31
N VAL A 319 2.77 9.53 -20.00
CA VAL A 319 3.64 8.92 -21.01
C VAL A 319 3.28 7.45 -21.23
N GLU A 320 3.28 7.02 -22.48
CA GLU A 320 3.12 5.62 -22.90
C GLU A 320 4.00 4.66 -22.12
N GLY A 321 3.49 3.47 -21.88
CA GLY A 321 4.16 2.44 -21.11
C GLY A 321 3.21 1.66 -20.23
N ALA A 322 3.76 0.72 -19.48
CA ALA A 322 3.00 -0.05 -18.50
C ALA A 322 2.88 0.73 -17.19
N TYR A 323 1.64 0.95 -16.75
CA TYR A 323 1.32 1.66 -15.52
C TYR A 323 1.10 0.75 -14.32
N ALA A 324 0.73 -0.51 -14.58
CA ALA A 324 0.35 -1.43 -13.53
C ALA A 324 0.81 -2.85 -13.82
N ILE A 325 1.13 -3.58 -12.75
CA ILE A 325 1.53 -4.99 -12.79
C ILE A 325 0.85 -5.77 -11.67
N ASP A 326 0.48 -7.02 -11.94
CA ASP A 326 0.09 -7.94 -10.87
C ASP A 326 0.51 -9.39 -11.18
N VAL A 327 0.64 -10.20 -10.13
CA VAL A 327 1.13 -11.58 -10.19
C VAL A 327 0.35 -12.49 -9.24
N ASN A 328 -0.10 -13.66 -9.72
CA ASN A 328 -0.81 -14.65 -8.90
C ASN A 328 -0.01 -15.96 -8.69
N GLY A 329 1.30 -15.90 -8.90
CA GLY A 329 2.24 -17.03 -8.84
C GLY A 329 2.39 -17.75 -10.18
N THR A 330 1.28 -18.05 -10.87
CA THR A 330 1.32 -18.74 -12.18
C THR A 330 1.21 -17.79 -13.37
N GLN A 331 0.61 -16.63 -13.17
CA GLN A 331 0.36 -15.64 -14.21
C GLN A 331 0.89 -14.29 -13.75
N LEU A 332 1.38 -13.53 -14.72
CA LEU A 332 1.80 -12.16 -14.55
C LEU A 332 1.10 -11.31 -15.62
N VAL A 333 0.54 -10.17 -15.23
CA VAL A 333 -0.10 -9.24 -16.15
C VAL A 333 0.50 -7.86 -15.97
N ILE A 334 0.78 -7.19 -17.08
CA ILE A 334 0.97 -5.74 -17.11
C ILE A 334 -0.15 -5.09 -17.90
N ALA A 335 -0.52 -3.87 -17.50
CA ALA A 335 -1.47 -3.03 -18.20
C ALA A 335 -0.91 -1.62 -18.36
N GLY A 336 -1.25 -0.97 -19.47
CA GLY A 336 -0.68 0.32 -19.80
C GLY A 336 -1.42 1.02 -20.93
N THR A 337 -0.74 2.00 -21.55
CA THR A 337 -1.27 2.79 -22.67
C THR A 337 -0.24 2.85 -23.80
N THR A 338 -0.72 2.84 -25.05
CA THR A 338 0.11 2.95 -26.25
C THR A 338 -0.63 3.67 -27.38
N ARG A 339 0.09 4.48 -28.17
CA ARG A 339 -0.34 5.09 -29.43
C ARG A 339 0.13 4.29 -30.66
N SER A 340 0.91 3.24 -30.44
CA SER A 340 1.51 2.44 -31.50
C SER A 340 0.46 1.53 -32.12
N ALA A 341 0.20 1.70 -33.42
CA ALA A 341 -0.72 0.85 -34.19
C ALA A 341 -0.18 -0.56 -34.47
N ASP A 342 1.11 -0.78 -34.18
CA ASP A 342 1.85 -2.03 -34.34
C ASP A 342 2.35 -2.61 -33.01
N PHE A 343 1.67 -2.31 -31.90
CA PHE A 343 1.94 -2.94 -30.61
C PHE A 343 1.84 -4.47 -30.74
N PRO A 344 2.76 -5.24 -30.11
CA PRO A 344 2.74 -6.69 -30.20
C PRO A 344 1.47 -7.31 -29.59
N VAL A 345 0.59 -7.83 -30.45
CA VAL A 345 -0.62 -8.58 -30.04
C VAL A 345 -0.46 -10.08 -30.29
N THR A 346 -1.14 -10.90 -29.49
CA THR A 346 -1.19 -12.36 -29.71
C THR A 346 -2.33 -12.73 -30.66
N ALA A 347 -2.26 -13.93 -31.25
CA ALA A 347 -3.26 -14.39 -32.21
C ALA A 347 -4.70 -14.49 -31.64
N ASN A 348 -4.82 -14.60 -30.32
CA ASN A 348 -6.08 -14.63 -29.57
C ASN A 348 -6.46 -13.27 -28.96
N ALA A 349 -5.86 -12.16 -29.40
CA ALA A 349 -6.22 -10.82 -28.94
C ALA A 349 -7.70 -10.52 -29.15
N GLN A 350 -8.37 -9.93 -28.15
CA GLN A 350 -9.73 -9.42 -28.29
C GLN A 350 -9.80 -8.22 -29.24
N GLN A 351 -8.77 -7.38 -29.22
CA GLN A 351 -8.61 -6.23 -30.08
C GLN A 351 -7.19 -6.27 -30.68
N SER A 352 -7.12 -6.54 -31.98
CA SER A 352 -5.84 -6.76 -32.69
C SER A 352 -5.20 -5.49 -33.26
N GLN A 353 -5.88 -4.35 -33.20
CA GLN A 353 -5.46 -3.06 -33.76
C GLN A 353 -5.92 -1.95 -32.81
N SER A 354 -5.15 -0.86 -32.72
CA SER A 354 -5.61 0.33 -31.99
C SER A 354 -6.87 0.90 -32.67
N ALA A 355 -7.78 1.43 -31.87
CA ALA A 355 -9.03 2.00 -32.33
C ALA A 355 -9.04 3.54 -32.26
N GLY A 356 -8.17 4.15 -31.45
CA GLY A 356 -8.08 5.60 -31.30
C GLY A 356 -6.64 6.13 -31.25
N GLY A 357 -6.49 7.30 -30.60
CA GLY A 357 -5.22 8.02 -30.51
C GLY A 357 -4.27 7.38 -29.50
N TYR A 358 -4.80 7.09 -28.32
CA TYR A 358 -4.20 6.26 -27.29
C TYR A 358 -5.15 5.12 -26.96
N ASP A 359 -4.65 3.89 -26.95
CA ASP A 359 -5.41 2.73 -26.49
C ASP A 359 -4.74 2.12 -25.26
N GLY A 360 -5.56 1.53 -24.39
CA GLY A 360 -5.08 0.63 -23.38
C GLY A 360 -4.40 -0.59 -24.00
N PHE A 361 -3.38 -1.14 -23.35
CA PHE A 361 -2.88 -2.47 -23.69
C PHE A 361 -2.82 -3.36 -22.45
N ILE A 362 -3.00 -4.66 -22.67
CA ILE A 362 -2.80 -5.72 -21.69
C ILE A 362 -1.83 -6.72 -22.28
N ALA A 363 -0.88 -7.16 -21.47
CA ALA A 363 -0.04 -8.30 -21.80
C ALA A 363 0.06 -9.24 -20.59
N ARG A 364 -0.12 -10.54 -20.84
CA ARG A 364 -0.13 -11.62 -19.84
C ARG A 364 0.92 -12.66 -20.19
N TRP A 365 1.72 -13.04 -19.20
CA TRP A 365 2.72 -14.09 -19.30
C TRP A 365 2.41 -15.23 -18.36
N ASN A 366 2.83 -16.42 -18.81
CA ASN A 366 3.13 -17.50 -17.89
C ASN A 366 4.24 -17.05 -16.93
N ASN A 367 4.07 -17.24 -15.62
CA ASN A 367 5.06 -16.87 -14.60
C ASN A 367 5.72 -18.10 -13.94
N SER A 368 5.77 -19.24 -14.63
CA SER A 368 6.56 -20.37 -14.15
C SER A 368 8.06 -20.13 -14.29
N ASP A 369 8.83 -20.56 -13.29
CA ASP A 369 10.29 -20.44 -13.32
C ASP A 369 10.84 -21.17 -14.56
N ASN A 370 11.56 -20.42 -15.40
CA ASN A 370 12.19 -20.84 -16.67
C ASN A 370 11.29 -20.88 -17.91
N ASN A 371 10.06 -20.35 -17.88
CA ASN A 371 9.20 -20.28 -19.07
C ASN A 371 8.29 -19.04 -19.08
N GLU A 372 8.88 -17.86 -18.88
CA GLU A 372 8.23 -16.57 -19.01
C GLU A 372 7.86 -16.27 -20.49
N SER A 373 6.78 -16.89 -20.95
CA SER A 373 6.25 -16.78 -22.31
C SER A 373 4.99 -15.92 -22.34
N LEU A 374 4.90 -15.03 -23.34
CA LEU A 374 3.72 -14.18 -23.56
C LEU A 374 2.56 -15.06 -24.06
N GLU A 375 1.48 -15.12 -23.28
CA GLU A 375 0.30 -15.97 -23.56
C GLU A 375 -0.87 -15.18 -24.16
N TYR A 376 -0.99 -13.90 -23.82
CA TYR A 376 -2.05 -13.02 -24.31
C TYR A 376 -1.56 -11.58 -24.38
N ALA A 377 -1.79 -10.90 -25.49
CA ALA A 377 -1.58 -9.46 -25.62
C ALA A 377 -2.62 -8.86 -26.55
N SER A 378 -3.22 -7.76 -26.13
CA SER A 378 -4.34 -7.11 -26.84
C SER A 378 -4.36 -5.62 -26.55
N TYR A 379 -4.87 -4.85 -27.49
CA TYR A 379 -5.40 -3.51 -27.19
C TYR A 379 -6.69 -3.63 -26.36
N LEU A 380 -7.08 -2.54 -25.72
CA LEU A 380 -8.38 -2.35 -25.08
C LEU A 380 -8.74 -0.85 -25.09
N GLY A 381 -9.61 -0.46 -26.01
CA GLY A 381 -10.04 0.93 -26.20
C GLY A 381 -11.21 1.06 -27.18
N GLY A 382 -11.60 2.30 -27.42
CA GLY A 382 -12.56 2.73 -28.43
C GLY A 382 -11.92 3.74 -29.41
N SER A 383 -12.74 4.56 -30.03
CA SER A 383 -12.34 5.46 -31.13
C SER A 383 -11.53 6.70 -30.72
N LEU A 384 -11.40 6.99 -29.43
CA LEU A 384 -10.71 8.15 -28.89
C LEU A 384 -9.56 7.71 -27.96
N ASP A 385 -9.36 8.37 -26.83
CA ASP A 385 -8.23 8.11 -25.95
C ASP A 385 -8.66 7.26 -24.74
N ASP A 386 -7.95 6.16 -24.56
CA ASP A 386 -8.19 5.14 -23.57
C ASP A 386 -6.87 4.73 -22.90
N SER A 387 -6.90 4.56 -21.58
CA SER A 387 -5.73 4.18 -20.80
C SER A 387 -6.10 3.11 -19.77
N LEU A 388 -5.18 2.19 -19.49
CA LEU A 388 -5.30 1.26 -18.37
C LEU A 388 -4.28 1.61 -17.30
N ARG A 389 -4.75 1.90 -16.08
CA ARG A 389 -3.93 2.48 -15.01
C ARG A 389 -3.75 1.59 -13.79
N ALA A 390 -4.61 0.59 -13.61
CA ALA A 390 -4.49 -0.37 -12.50
C ALA A 390 -4.93 -1.77 -12.93
N VAL A 391 -4.26 -2.79 -12.39
CA VAL A 391 -4.58 -4.21 -12.60
C VAL A 391 -4.56 -4.97 -11.28
N VAL A 392 -5.50 -5.93 -11.15
CA VAL A 392 -5.52 -6.94 -10.09
C VAL A 392 -5.87 -8.31 -10.68
N LEU A 393 -5.14 -9.32 -10.27
CA LEU A 393 -5.37 -10.73 -10.62
C LEU A 393 -6.15 -11.45 -9.53
N THR A 394 -7.08 -12.28 -9.97
CA THR A 394 -7.67 -13.35 -9.16
C THR A 394 -7.26 -14.71 -9.73
N GLU A 395 -7.83 -15.79 -9.21
CA GLU A 395 -7.65 -17.13 -9.78
C GLU A 395 -8.30 -17.29 -11.16
N SER A 396 -9.28 -16.45 -11.52
CA SER A 396 -10.08 -16.61 -12.76
C SER A 396 -10.29 -15.34 -13.57
N LEU A 397 -9.96 -14.17 -13.02
CA LEU A 397 -10.19 -12.86 -13.65
C LEU A 397 -8.94 -11.98 -13.63
N ILE A 398 -8.84 -11.13 -14.65
CA ILE A 398 -8.03 -9.91 -14.69
C ILE A 398 -9.00 -8.74 -14.47
N LEU A 399 -8.82 -8.00 -13.38
CA LEU A 399 -9.56 -6.79 -13.06
C LEU A 399 -8.73 -5.59 -13.49
N LEU A 400 -9.32 -4.68 -14.26
CA LEU A 400 -8.65 -3.51 -14.81
C LEU A 400 -9.44 -2.25 -14.48
N ALA A 401 -8.72 -1.20 -14.10
CA ALA A 401 -9.27 0.14 -14.04
C ALA A 401 -8.49 1.07 -14.97
N GLY A 402 -9.22 1.82 -15.78
CA GLY A 402 -8.68 2.73 -16.78
C GLY A 402 -9.43 4.06 -16.83
N ALA A 403 -9.02 4.96 -17.72
CA ALA A 403 -9.75 6.19 -18.04
C ALA A 403 -9.98 6.26 -19.55
N SER A 404 -11.18 6.67 -19.96
CA SER A 404 -11.63 6.65 -21.35
C SER A 404 -12.54 7.84 -21.65
N ASN A 405 -12.34 8.48 -22.79
CA ASN A 405 -13.27 9.46 -23.35
C ASN A 405 -14.02 8.94 -24.60
N SER A 406 -13.76 7.68 -24.99
CA SER A 406 -14.37 7.00 -26.13
C SER A 406 -15.86 6.71 -25.90
N THR A 407 -16.74 7.01 -26.85
CA THR A 407 -18.17 6.63 -26.71
C THR A 407 -18.46 5.16 -27.04
N ASP A 408 -17.46 4.46 -27.57
CA ASP A 408 -17.53 3.12 -28.14
C ASP A 408 -16.51 2.15 -27.53
N PHE A 409 -16.03 2.43 -26.31
CA PHE A 409 -15.29 1.45 -25.53
C PHE A 409 -16.14 0.18 -25.34
N PRO A 410 -15.54 -1.02 -25.28
CA PRO A 410 -16.26 -2.30 -25.30
C PRO A 410 -17.02 -2.63 -24.01
N ILE A 411 -18.03 -1.83 -23.67
CA ILE A 411 -18.92 -1.99 -22.52
C ILE A 411 -19.89 -3.17 -22.72
N THR A 412 -20.08 -3.99 -21.68
CA THR A 412 -20.91 -5.22 -21.74
C THR A 412 -22.14 -5.16 -20.83
N THR A 413 -22.18 -4.23 -19.88
CA THR A 413 -23.30 -4.03 -18.96
C THR A 413 -23.89 -2.63 -19.06
N ALA A 414 -25.22 -2.54 -19.14
CA ALA A 414 -25.97 -1.27 -19.13
C ALA A 414 -26.09 -0.61 -17.74
N GLN A 415 -25.51 -1.20 -16.68
CA GLN A 415 -25.42 -0.55 -15.37
C GLN A 415 -24.25 0.41 -15.36
N VAL A 416 -24.50 1.57 -15.95
CA VAL A 416 -23.60 2.71 -15.92
C VAL A 416 -23.86 3.43 -14.60
N HIS A 417 -22.81 3.71 -13.82
CA HIS A 417 -22.94 4.60 -12.66
C HIS A 417 -22.89 6.08 -13.07
N HIS A 418 -23.44 6.38 -14.24
CA HIS A 418 -23.66 7.70 -14.84
C HIS A 418 -24.99 7.64 -15.60
N ASP A 419 -25.74 8.74 -15.65
CA ASP A 419 -27.07 8.82 -16.31
C ASP A 419 -26.98 8.85 -17.85
N SER A 420 -25.80 8.59 -18.43
CA SER A 420 -25.64 8.40 -19.88
C SER A 420 -24.74 7.22 -20.21
N ALA A 421 -25.10 6.46 -21.25
CA ALA A 421 -24.30 5.37 -21.83
C ALA A 421 -23.03 5.84 -22.57
N THR A 422 -22.51 7.01 -22.22
CA THR A 422 -21.36 7.69 -22.81
C THR A 422 -20.54 8.32 -21.70
N PRO A 423 -19.20 8.33 -21.82
CA PRO A 423 -18.35 8.98 -20.84
C PRO A 423 -18.57 10.50 -20.81
N GLY A 424 -18.20 11.14 -19.70
CA GLY A 424 -17.94 12.57 -19.61
C GLY A 424 -16.69 13.00 -20.38
N ALA A 425 -15.88 13.90 -19.82
CA ALA A 425 -14.63 14.33 -20.46
C ALA A 425 -13.57 13.21 -20.47
N PHE A 426 -13.46 12.47 -19.36
CA PHE A 426 -12.81 11.17 -19.23
C PHE A 426 -13.50 10.45 -18.07
N ASP A 427 -14.01 9.25 -18.29
CA ASP A 427 -14.62 8.45 -17.22
C ASP A 427 -13.78 7.21 -16.93
N ILE A 428 -13.95 6.70 -15.72
CA ILE A 428 -13.27 5.49 -15.29
C ILE A 428 -13.88 4.29 -16.01
N THR A 429 -13.06 3.45 -16.61
CA THR A 429 -13.47 2.13 -17.10
C THR A 429 -13.12 1.08 -16.05
N LEU A 430 -14.11 0.29 -15.63
CA LEU A 430 -13.88 -0.91 -14.81
C LEU A 430 -14.17 -2.13 -15.66
N THR A 431 -13.13 -2.93 -15.95
CA THR A 431 -13.19 -4.06 -16.87
C THR A 431 -12.76 -5.36 -16.19
N HIS A 432 -13.55 -6.41 -16.36
CA HIS A 432 -13.25 -7.77 -15.92
C HIS A 432 -13.01 -8.63 -17.17
N LEU A 433 -11.83 -9.21 -17.27
CA LEU A 433 -11.51 -10.19 -18.31
C LEU A 433 -11.39 -11.58 -17.69
N GLU A 434 -11.83 -12.61 -18.40
CA GLU A 434 -11.50 -13.98 -18.04
C GLU A 434 -9.98 -14.19 -18.15
N LEU A 435 -9.37 -14.72 -17.08
CA LEU A 435 -7.91 -14.82 -16.97
C LEU A 435 -7.28 -15.64 -18.09
N THR A 436 -7.95 -16.67 -18.62
CA THR A 436 -7.37 -17.57 -19.63
C THR A 436 -7.58 -17.07 -21.05
N SER A 437 -8.81 -16.74 -21.43
CA SER A 437 -9.14 -16.34 -22.81
C SER A 437 -8.89 -14.86 -23.10
N GLY A 438 -8.91 -14.01 -22.07
CA GLY A 438 -8.95 -12.56 -22.21
C GLY A 438 -10.34 -12.02 -22.59
N GLU A 439 -11.39 -12.85 -22.67
CA GLU A 439 -12.75 -12.40 -22.99
C GLU A 439 -13.28 -11.42 -21.94
N ILE A 440 -13.91 -10.34 -22.41
CA ILE A 440 -14.56 -9.33 -21.56
C ILE A 440 -15.82 -9.93 -20.93
N GLN A 441 -15.77 -10.14 -19.61
CA GLN A 441 -16.91 -10.61 -18.82
C GLN A 441 -17.80 -9.45 -18.35
N MET A 442 -17.18 -8.32 -18.04
CA MET A 442 -17.85 -7.09 -17.62
C MET A 442 -17.00 -5.89 -18.03
N ALA A 443 -17.62 -4.82 -18.49
CA ALA A 443 -16.99 -3.52 -18.71
C ALA A 443 -18.05 -2.42 -18.56
N GLN A 444 -17.73 -1.39 -17.78
CA GLN A 444 -18.63 -0.28 -17.47
C GLN A 444 -17.89 1.03 -17.26
N TYR A 445 -18.62 2.14 -17.42
CA TYR A 445 -18.18 3.49 -17.05
C TYR A 445 -18.60 3.88 -15.64
N ILE A 446 -17.73 4.63 -14.97
CA ILE A 446 -17.98 5.25 -13.68
C ILE A 446 -17.43 6.68 -13.73
N GLY A 447 -18.30 7.67 -13.55
CA GLY A 447 -17.91 9.07 -13.63
C GLY A 447 -19.10 10.01 -13.73
N GLY A 448 -18.82 11.27 -14.02
CA GLY A 448 -19.77 12.34 -14.29
C GLY A 448 -19.36 13.14 -15.53
N GLN A 449 -19.74 14.41 -15.64
CA GLN A 449 -19.41 15.22 -16.83
C GLN A 449 -17.93 15.65 -16.92
N GLY A 450 -17.17 15.55 -15.82
CA GLY A 450 -15.78 15.99 -15.69
C GLY A 450 -14.77 14.90 -16.08
N ASN A 451 -13.51 15.11 -15.67
CA ASN A 451 -12.47 14.09 -15.76
C ASN A 451 -12.42 13.27 -14.47
N ASP A 452 -12.52 11.96 -14.62
CA ASP A 452 -12.51 10.98 -13.56
C ASP A 452 -11.47 9.90 -13.87
N THR A 453 -10.46 9.79 -13.01
CA THR A 453 -9.28 8.96 -13.28
C THR A 453 -9.04 8.01 -12.11
N PRO A 454 -8.90 6.69 -12.36
CA PRO A 454 -8.51 5.77 -11.31
C PRO A 454 -7.01 5.86 -11.04
N THR A 455 -6.64 5.78 -9.77
CA THR A 455 -5.24 5.74 -9.32
C THR A 455 -4.89 4.42 -8.64
N THR A 456 -5.90 3.68 -8.16
CA THR A 456 -5.69 2.40 -7.46
C THR A 456 -6.88 1.46 -7.61
N LEU A 457 -6.58 0.17 -7.71
CA LEU A 457 -7.54 -0.92 -7.75
C LEU A 457 -7.06 -2.04 -6.83
N LEU A 458 -7.94 -2.52 -5.95
CA LEU A 458 -7.64 -3.54 -4.94
C LEU A 458 -8.80 -4.49 -4.72
N LEU A 459 -8.49 -5.61 -4.08
CA LEU A 459 -9.48 -6.52 -3.50
C LEU A 459 -9.38 -6.48 -1.98
N ASP A 460 -10.52 -6.38 -1.30
CA ASP A 460 -10.59 -6.61 0.14
C ASP A 460 -10.57 -8.12 0.47
N ASN A 461 -10.47 -8.45 1.76
CA ASN A 461 -10.41 -9.85 2.23
C ASN A 461 -11.66 -10.68 1.89
N ASP A 462 -12.77 -10.01 1.60
CA ASP A 462 -14.03 -10.65 1.22
C ASP A 462 -14.15 -10.78 -0.32
N GLY A 463 -13.14 -10.35 -1.08
CA GLY A 463 -13.15 -10.36 -2.55
C GLY A 463 -13.98 -9.25 -3.18
N ASN A 464 -14.22 -8.14 -2.48
CA ASN A 464 -14.85 -6.97 -3.07
C ASN A 464 -13.81 -6.05 -3.70
N THR A 465 -14.17 -5.43 -4.82
CA THR A 465 -13.30 -4.49 -5.51
C THR A 465 -13.35 -3.13 -4.81
N LEU A 466 -12.18 -2.60 -4.46
CA LEU A 466 -11.97 -1.25 -3.99
C LEU A 466 -11.28 -0.46 -5.11
N LEU A 467 -11.85 0.68 -5.46
CA LEU A 467 -11.38 1.56 -6.52
C LEU A 467 -11.22 2.96 -5.94
N GLY A 468 -10.04 3.55 -6.10
CA GLY A 468 -9.76 4.92 -5.68
C GLY A 468 -9.19 5.73 -6.82
N GLY A 469 -9.35 7.05 -6.74
CA GLY A 469 -8.93 7.96 -7.79
C GLY A 469 -9.28 9.40 -7.51
N THR A 470 -9.26 10.21 -8.56
CA THR A 470 -9.62 11.63 -8.51
C THR A 470 -10.78 11.92 -9.45
N THR A 471 -11.66 12.83 -9.03
CA THR A 471 -12.82 13.28 -9.80
C THR A 471 -12.87 14.80 -9.91
N GLN A 472 -13.09 15.29 -11.12
CA GLN A 472 -13.45 16.69 -11.39
C GLN A 472 -14.95 16.86 -11.62
N SER A 473 -15.71 15.77 -11.53
CA SER A 473 -17.14 15.71 -11.77
C SER A 473 -17.93 16.16 -10.55
N ARG A 474 -18.73 17.21 -10.70
CA ARG A 474 -19.67 17.67 -9.66
C ARG A 474 -20.84 16.70 -9.47
N ASP A 475 -21.11 15.90 -10.49
CA ASP A 475 -22.16 14.90 -10.57
C ASP A 475 -21.61 13.47 -10.47
N PHE A 476 -20.41 13.30 -9.93
CA PHE A 476 -19.83 11.98 -9.67
C PHE A 476 -20.78 11.11 -8.82
N PRO A 477 -20.96 9.82 -9.13
CA PRO A 477 -21.87 8.95 -8.41
C PRO A 477 -21.45 8.77 -6.94
N VAL A 478 -22.32 9.20 -6.02
CA VAL A 478 -22.14 9.05 -4.57
C VAL A 478 -23.27 8.25 -3.95
N SER A 479 -22.94 7.41 -2.96
CA SER A 479 -23.96 6.68 -2.18
C SER A 479 -24.70 7.61 -1.22
N GLU A 480 -25.97 7.30 -0.89
CA GLU A 480 -26.82 8.09 0.01
C GLU A 480 -26.17 8.38 1.39
N ASN A 481 -25.30 7.48 1.87
CA ASN A 481 -24.62 7.58 3.16
C ASN A 481 -23.11 7.86 3.03
N ALA A 482 -22.67 8.48 1.93
CA ALA A 482 -21.27 8.84 1.73
C ALA A 482 -20.79 9.85 2.79
N MET A 483 -19.51 9.77 3.17
CA MET A 483 -18.90 10.71 4.12
C MET A 483 -18.91 12.16 3.61
N GLN A 484 -18.78 12.32 2.30
CA GLN A 484 -18.92 13.57 1.57
C GLN A 484 -19.83 13.29 0.37
N THR A 485 -20.89 14.08 0.21
CA THR A 485 -21.93 13.88 -0.82
C THR A 485 -21.88 14.92 -1.92
N GLU A 486 -20.99 15.90 -1.84
CA GLU A 486 -20.84 16.98 -2.80
C GLU A 486 -19.35 17.19 -3.13
N HIS A 487 -19.06 17.52 -4.39
CA HIS A 487 -17.72 17.90 -4.85
C HIS A 487 -17.33 19.27 -4.26
N GLY A 488 -16.24 19.31 -3.52
CA GLY A 488 -15.81 20.47 -2.71
C GLY A 488 -14.66 21.27 -3.31
N GLY A 489 -13.87 20.70 -4.22
CA GLY A 489 -12.65 21.29 -4.77
C GLY A 489 -12.65 21.51 -6.28
N ALA A 490 -11.46 21.70 -6.87
CA ALA A 490 -11.26 21.64 -8.32
C ALA A 490 -11.10 20.19 -8.82
N SER A 491 -10.57 19.33 -7.95
CA SER A 491 -10.50 17.88 -8.10
C SER A 491 -10.57 17.29 -6.69
N ASP A 492 -11.41 16.29 -6.48
CA ASP A 492 -11.59 15.61 -5.20
C ASP A 492 -11.13 14.16 -5.31
N ALA A 493 -10.66 13.57 -4.22
CA ALA A 493 -10.42 12.13 -4.17
C ALA A 493 -11.75 11.39 -3.99
N PHE A 494 -11.88 10.22 -4.61
CA PHE A 494 -13.02 9.32 -4.39
C PHE A 494 -12.54 7.93 -3.94
N ILE A 495 -13.47 7.20 -3.31
CA ILE A 495 -13.33 5.77 -3.05
C ILE A 495 -14.67 5.07 -3.33
N LEU A 496 -14.60 3.96 -4.05
CA LEU A 496 -15.72 3.11 -4.42
C LEU A 496 -15.46 1.68 -3.96
N ARG A 497 -16.53 0.98 -3.56
CA ARG A 497 -16.52 -0.43 -3.22
C ARG A 497 -17.62 -1.16 -3.97
N PHE A 498 -17.25 -2.14 -4.78
CA PHE A 498 -18.19 -2.99 -5.52
C PHE A 498 -18.28 -4.36 -4.88
N THR A 499 -19.50 -4.78 -4.53
CA THR A 499 -19.74 -6.12 -3.99
C THR A 499 -19.79 -7.16 -5.09
N GLY A 500 -19.07 -8.27 -4.92
CA GLY A 500 -19.29 -9.48 -5.74
C GLY A 500 -18.37 -9.65 -6.95
N THR A 501 -17.05 -9.63 -6.75
CA THR A 501 -16.16 -10.37 -7.67
C THR A 501 -15.99 -11.77 -7.13
N SER A 502 -16.54 -12.78 -7.82
CA SER A 502 -16.50 -14.18 -7.42
C SER A 502 -15.11 -14.80 -7.61
N GLY A 503 -14.09 -14.22 -6.99
CA GLY A 503 -12.73 -14.73 -6.98
C GLY A 503 -12.11 -14.49 -5.61
N THR A 504 -11.78 -15.56 -4.89
CA THR A 504 -10.97 -15.47 -3.67
C THR A 504 -9.57 -14.99 -4.05
N GLY A 505 -9.34 -13.68 -4.03
CA GLY A 505 -8.04 -13.07 -4.22
C GLY A 505 -7.22 -13.13 -2.93
N ARG A 506 -5.95 -13.55 -3.02
CA ARG A 506 -5.01 -13.39 -1.91
C ARG A 506 -4.55 -11.94 -1.88
N SER A 507 -4.86 -11.20 -0.82
CA SER A 507 -4.18 -9.93 -0.51
C SER A 507 -2.73 -10.22 -0.10
N ARG A 508 -1.83 -10.44 -1.06
CA ARG A 508 -0.39 -10.50 -0.75
C ARG A 508 0.18 -9.09 -0.83
N GLY A 509 0.39 -8.49 0.34
CA GLY A 509 1.47 -7.52 0.57
C GLY A 509 1.31 -6.10 0.03
N ARG A 510 0.15 -5.66 -0.45
CA ARG A 510 -0.07 -4.22 -0.72
C ARG A 510 -0.34 -3.49 0.60
N ILE A 511 0.69 -2.88 1.16
CA ILE A 511 0.57 -1.91 2.26
C ILE A 511 0.53 -0.53 1.58
N TYR A 512 -0.62 0.15 1.66
CA TYR A 512 -0.74 1.57 1.30
C TYR A 512 -0.44 2.45 2.51
#